data_AF-A0A3S0FSR4-F1
#
_entry.id   AF-A0A3S0FSR4-F1
#
_cell.length_a   1.000
_cell.length_b   1.000
_cell.length_c   1.000
_cell.angle_alpha   90.00
_cell.angle_beta   90.00
_cell.angle_gamma   90.00
#
_symmetry.space_group_name_H-M   'P 1'
#
loop_
_entity.id
_entity.type
_entity.pdbx_description
1 polymer ?
#
loop_
_entity_poly.entity_id
_entity_poly.type
_entity_poly.pdbx_seq_one_letter_code
_entity_poly.pdbx_strand_id
1 'polypeptide(L)'
;MEKVYRRAKILINIRQTDHHHTLEELRVLPALLGGVVVVSEDAPLRDRCGYDGHIVWGRLADLPGIVRDVESNYAAYRARIFDARLERALHAIDASNRASARSIVDMMSSHTERKQRLL
;
A
#
# COMPACT_ATOMS: atom_id res chain seq x y z
N MET A 1 2.62 3.02 -15.17
CA MET A 1 2.79 1.90 -14.21
C MET A 1 1.74 0.80 -14.35
N GLU A 2 0.48 1.14 -14.65
CA GLU A 2 -0.64 0.17 -14.75
C GLU A 2 -0.36 -1.05 -15.65
N LYS A 3 0.32 -0.87 -16.79
CA LYS A 3 0.66 -1.97 -17.72
C LYS A 3 1.62 -3.02 -17.14
N VAL A 4 2.48 -2.64 -16.19
CA VAL A 4 3.46 -3.55 -15.57
C VAL A 4 2.78 -4.38 -14.48
N TYR A 5 1.99 -3.74 -13.62
CA TYR A 5 1.24 -4.44 -12.55
C TYR A 5 0.19 -5.40 -13.11
N ARG A 6 -0.49 -5.06 -14.22
CA ARG A 6 -1.47 -5.97 -14.86
C ARG A 6 -0.85 -7.27 -15.40
N ARG A 7 0.47 -7.35 -15.56
CA ARG A 7 1.17 -8.55 -16.08
C ARG A 7 1.91 -9.34 -14.99
N ALA A 8 2.19 -8.72 -13.85
CA ALA A 8 2.92 -9.35 -12.76
C ALA A 8 1.95 -10.06 -11.81
N LYS A 9 2.25 -11.30 -11.44
CA LYS A 9 1.52 -12.05 -10.39
C LYS A 9 1.99 -11.66 -8.99
N ILE A 10 3.28 -11.34 -8.87
CA ILE A 10 3.95 -11.02 -7.63
C ILE A 10 4.72 -9.72 -7.81
N LEU A 11 4.58 -8.80 -6.85
CA LEU A 11 5.44 -7.63 -6.70
C LEU A 11 6.40 -7.89 -5.54
N ILE A 12 7.70 -7.73 -5.80
CA ILE A 12 8.71 -7.75 -4.75
C ILE A 12 9.03 -6.30 -4.37
N ASN A 13 8.78 -5.93 -3.12
CA ASN A 13 9.08 -4.61 -2.59
C ASN A 13 10.28 -4.70 -1.62
N ILE A 14 11.45 -4.28 -2.08
CA ILE A 14 12.67 -4.18 -1.26
C ILE A 14 13.00 -2.72 -0.99
N ARG A 15 13.65 -2.45 0.16
CA ARG A 15 14.14 -1.11 0.46
C ARG A 15 15.25 -0.74 -0.51
N GLN A 16 15.32 0.54 -0.88
CA GLN A 16 16.33 1.05 -1.81
C GLN A 16 17.69 1.28 -1.14
N THR A 17 17.69 1.61 0.17
CA THR A 17 18.90 1.84 0.95
C THR A 17 18.70 1.39 2.40
N ASP A 18 19.81 1.14 3.11
CA ASP A 18 19.80 0.72 4.51
C ASP A 18 19.23 1.78 5.47
N HIS A 19 19.09 3.04 5.04
CA HIS A 19 18.63 4.16 5.89
C HIS A 19 17.16 4.54 5.65
N HIS A 20 16.58 4.11 4.53
CA HIS A 20 15.17 4.34 4.23
C HIS A 20 14.36 3.11 4.65
N HIS A 21 13.85 3.16 5.88
CA HIS A 21 13.05 2.08 6.46
C HIS A 21 11.54 2.23 6.19
N THR A 22 11.11 3.01 5.21
CA THR A 22 9.69 3.24 4.95
C THR A 22 9.13 2.27 3.93
N LEU A 23 7.90 1.81 4.16
CA LEU A 23 7.12 1.10 3.14
C LEU A 23 6.83 2.05 1.97
N GLU A 24 7.16 1.66 0.74
CA GLU A 24 6.83 2.41 -0.46
C GLU A 24 5.35 2.21 -0.84
N GLU A 25 4.42 2.80 -0.10
CA GLU A 25 2.97 2.62 -0.28
C GLU A 25 2.49 2.95 -1.70
N LEU A 26 3.13 3.93 -2.36
CA LEU A 26 2.85 4.29 -3.75
C LEU A 26 3.17 3.19 -4.77
N ARG A 27 3.98 2.20 -4.38
CA ARG A 27 4.26 0.99 -5.17
C ARG A 27 3.33 -0.16 -4.78
N VAL A 28 3.14 -0.32 -3.47
CA VAL A 28 2.44 -1.46 -2.87
C VAL A 28 0.93 -1.38 -3.06
N LEU A 29 0.31 -0.25 -2.74
CA LEU A 29 -1.14 -0.12 -2.79
C LEU A 29 -1.71 -0.28 -4.21
N PRO A 30 -1.12 0.32 -5.27
CA PRO A 30 -1.58 0.06 -6.63
C PRO A 30 -1.44 -1.40 -7.07
N ALA A 31 -0.45 -2.13 -6.56
CA ALA A 31 -0.27 -3.55 -6.86
C ALA A 31 -1.37 -4.40 -6.19
N LEU A 32 -1.69 -4.13 -4.93
CA LEU A 32 -2.81 -4.78 -4.23
C LEU A 32 -4.15 -4.50 -4.93
N LEU A 33 -4.42 -3.25 -5.30
CA LEU A 33 -5.63 -2.90 -6.06
C LEU A 33 -5.70 -3.61 -7.43
N GLY A 34 -4.54 -3.94 -8.01
CA GLY A 34 -4.43 -4.72 -9.25
C GLY A 34 -4.54 -6.24 -9.07
N GLY A 35 -4.73 -6.75 -7.85
CA GLY A 35 -4.80 -8.18 -7.57
C GLY A 35 -3.44 -8.89 -7.56
N VAL A 36 -2.34 -8.13 -7.39
CA VAL A 36 -0.97 -8.62 -7.37
C VAL A 36 -0.55 -8.95 -5.95
N VAL A 37 -0.03 -10.16 -5.72
CA VAL A 37 0.51 -10.53 -4.40
C VAL A 37 1.76 -9.72 -4.11
N VAL A 38 1.80 -9.01 -2.99
CA VAL A 38 2.98 -8.23 -2.59
C VAL A 38 3.81 -9.03 -1.60
N VAL A 39 5.08 -9.21 -1.93
CA VAL A 39 6.12 -9.71 -1.02
C VAL A 39 7.03 -8.54 -0.69
N SER A 40 7.09 -8.12 0.57
CA SER A 40 7.86 -6.96 0.99
C SER A 40 8.93 -7.31 2.00
N GLU A 41 10.08 -6.66 1.87
CA GLU A 41 11.01 -6.52 2.98
C GLU A 41 10.30 -5.85 4.16
N ASP A 42 10.63 -6.30 5.38
CA ASP A 42 10.08 -5.73 6.60
C ASP A 42 10.37 -4.23 6.74
N ALA A 43 9.37 -3.49 7.21
CA ALA A 43 9.40 -2.05 7.38
C ALA A 43 8.78 -1.64 8.73
N PRO A 44 9.39 -0.71 9.49
CA PRO A 44 8.77 -0.10 10.65
C PRO A 44 7.41 0.53 10.32
N LEU A 45 6.55 0.56 11.33
CA LEU A 45 5.20 1.12 11.26
C LEU A 45 4.32 0.50 10.17
N ARG A 46 4.66 -0.70 9.67
CA ARG A 46 3.83 -1.41 8.67
C ARG A 46 2.38 -1.56 9.14
N ASP A 47 2.15 -1.74 10.44
CA ASP A 47 0.83 -1.82 11.06
C ASP A 47 -0.04 -0.57 10.88
N ARG A 48 0.58 0.58 10.54
CA ARG A 48 -0.13 1.84 10.31
C ARG A 48 -0.73 1.98 8.91
N CYS A 49 -0.35 1.15 7.93
CA CYS A 49 -0.89 1.26 6.58
C CYS A 49 -2.30 0.68 6.43
N GLY A 50 -2.78 -0.10 7.40
CA GLY A 50 -4.15 -0.63 7.43
C GLY A 50 -4.41 -1.84 6.51
N TYR A 51 -3.42 -2.26 5.71
CA TYR A 51 -3.46 -3.45 4.86
C TYR A 51 -2.21 -4.34 5.05
N ASP A 52 -1.51 -4.21 6.18
CA ASP A 52 -0.28 -4.95 6.47
C ASP A 52 -0.48 -6.46 6.49
N GLY A 53 -1.65 -6.92 6.97
CA GLY A 53 -2.04 -8.33 6.97
C GLY A 53 -2.25 -8.94 5.57
N HIS A 54 -2.23 -8.10 4.53
CA HIS A 54 -2.42 -8.49 3.13
C HIS A 54 -1.11 -8.44 2.33
N ILE A 55 0.02 -8.26 3.00
CA ILE A 55 1.37 -8.30 2.44
C ILE A 55 2.11 -9.51 3.03
N VAL A 56 2.92 -10.18 2.21
CA VAL A 56 3.84 -11.22 2.68
C VAL A 56 5.16 -10.56 3.09
N TRP A 57 5.44 -10.52 4.39
CA TRP A 57 6.62 -9.87 4.94
C TRP A 57 7.79 -10.83 5.14
N GLY A 58 9.01 -10.35 4.95
CA GLY A 58 10.23 -11.09 5.27
C GLY A 58 11.43 -10.18 5.45
N ARG A 59 12.51 -10.71 6.03
CA ARG A 59 13.81 -10.03 5.99
C ARG A 59 14.41 -10.18 4.61
N LEU A 60 15.25 -9.24 4.17
CA LEU A 60 15.89 -9.27 2.84
C LEU A 60 16.51 -10.64 2.49
N ALA A 61 17.22 -11.26 3.46
CA ALA A 61 17.85 -12.56 3.29
C ALA A 61 16.86 -13.71 3.04
N ASP A 62 15.62 -13.60 3.54
CA ASP A 62 14.59 -14.63 3.44
C ASP A 62 13.71 -14.45 2.19
N LEU A 63 13.70 -13.25 1.58
CA LEU A 63 12.82 -12.92 0.45
C LEU A 63 12.94 -13.89 -0.74
N PRO A 64 14.13 -14.34 -1.18
CA PRO A 64 14.21 -15.31 -2.27
C PRO A 64 13.49 -16.63 -1.96
N GLY A 65 13.54 -17.09 -0.71
CA GLY A 65 12.83 -18.29 -0.27
C GLY A 65 11.32 -18.06 -0.22
N ILE A 66 10.89 -16.93 0.34
CA ILE A 66 9.49 -16.52 0.42
C ILE A 66 8.87 -16.39 -0.96
N VAL A 67 9.57 -15.77 -1.92
CA VAL A 67 9.08 -15.61 -3.29
C VAL A 67 8.87 -16.98 -3.94
N ARG A 68 9.81 -17.91 -3.80
CA ARG A 68 9.66 -19.27 -4.34
C ARG A 68 8.47 -20.01 -3.71
N ASP A 69 8.26 -19.84 -2.41
CA ASP A 69 7.09 -20.42 -1.72
C ASP A 69 5.78 -19.81 -2.23
N VAL A 70 5.72 -18.49 -2.36
CA VAL A 70 4.55 -17.79 -2.92
C VAL A 70 4.29 -18.20 -4.38
N GLU A 71 5.32 -18.35 -5.20
CA GLU A 71 5.17 -18.84 -6.58
C GLU A 71 4.62 -20.27 -6.62
N SER A 72 5.15 -21.17 -5.79
CA SER A 72 4.72 -22.57 -5.72
C SER A 72 3.30 -22.72 -5.17
N ASN A 73 2.90 -21.83 -4.25
CA ASN A 73 1.62 -21.87 -3.54
C ASN A 73 0.70 -20.69 -3.90
N TYR A 74 0.85 -20.13 -5.11
CA TYR A 74 0.27 -18.84 -5.48
C TYR A 74 -1.24 -18.75 -5.26
N ALA A 75 -1.99 -19.80 -5.61
CA ALA A 75 -3.44 -19.80 -5.44
C ALA A 75 -3.86 -19.66 -3.98
N ALA A 76 -3.14 -20.32 -3.06
CA ALA A 76 -3.41 -20.25 -1.62
C ALA A 76 -3.08 -18.85 -1.07
N TYR A 77 -1.94 -18.27 -1.45
CA TYR A 77 -1.57 -16.91 -1.06
C TYR A 77 -2.56 -15.88 -1.59
N ARG A 78 -2.95 -16.00 -2.87
CA ARG A 78 -3.93 -15.10 -3.48
C ARG A 78 -5.28 -15.20 -2.78
N ALA A 79 -5.78 -16.40 -2.50
CA ALA A 79 -7.05 -16.58 -1.79
C ALA A 79 -7.01 -16.00 -0.35
N ARG A 80 -5.86 -16.12 0.32
CA ARG A 80 -5.65 -15.57 1.67
C ARG A 80 -5.55 -14.04 1.69
N ILE A 81 -4.90 -13.46 0.70
CA ILE A 81 -4.64 -12.01 0.62
C ILE A 81 -5.85 -11.25 0.06
N PHE A 82 -6.50 -11.77 -0.98
CA PHE A 82 -7.61 -11.10 -1.64
C PHE A 82 -8.94 -11.59 -1.08
N ASP A 83 -9.14 -11.31 0.20
CA ASP A 83 -10.35 -11.64 0.94
C ASP A 83 -11.21 -10.39 1.23
N ALA A 84 -12.38 -10.60 1.83
CA ALA A 84 -13.28 -9.51 2.20
C ALA A 84 -12.69 -8.56 3.25
N ARG A 85 -11.62 -8.94 3.98
CA ARG A 85 -10.97 -8.05 4.95
C ARG A 85 -10.15 -6.99 4.21
N LEU A 86 -9.48 -7.36 3.12
CA LEU A 86 -8.76 -6.40 2.29
C LEU A 86 -9.71 -5.37 1.71
N GLU A 87 -10.82 -5.81 1.14
CA GLU A 87 -11.85 -4.92 0.59
C GLU A 87 -12.34 -3.90 1.63
N ARG A 88 -12.67 -4.37 2.85
CA ARG A 88 -13.08 -3.48 3.95
C ARG A 88 -11.98 -2.51 4.36
N ALA A 89 -10.73 -2.97 4.46
CA ALA A 89 -9.60 -2.12 4.79
C ALA A 89 -9.42 -1.00 3.75
N LEU A 90 -9.46 -1.35 2.46
CA LEU A 90 -9.33 -0.40 1.37
C LEU A 90 -10.48 0.63 1.35
N HIS A 91 -11.71 0.20 1.60
CA HIS A 91 -12.84 1.13 1.72
C HIS A 91 -12.71 2.08 2.91
N ALA A 92 -12.24 1.59 4.06
CA ALA A 92 -11.99 2.43 5.23
C ALA A 92 -10.91 3.49 4.94
N ILE A 93 -9.85 3.09 4.25
CA ILE A 93 -8.76 3.99 3.83
C ILE A 93 -9.29 5.03 2.82
N ASP A 94 -10.04 4.65 1.80
CA ASP A 94 -10.63 5.59 0.83
C ASP A 94 -11.57 6.60 1.51
N ALA A 95 -12.44 6.13 2.40
CA ALA A 95 -13.35 6.99 3.16
C ALA A 95 -12.58 7.99 4.03
N SER A 96 -11.55 7.52 4.75
CA SER A 96 -10.68 8.37 5.58
C SER A 96 -9.95 9.41 4.73
N ASN A 97 -9.34 8.99 3.63
CA ASN A 97 -8.62 9.87 2.71
C ASN A 97 -9.52 10.94 2.10
N ARG A 98 -10.76 10.59 1.70
CA ARG A 98 -11.73 11.57 1.19
C ARG A 98 -12.14 12.59 2.25
N ALA A 99 -12.32 12.16 3.49
CA ALA A 99 -12.64 13.06 4.59
C ALA A 99 -11.48 14.03 4.87
N SER A 100 -10.25 13.53 4.96
CA SER A 100 -9.06 14.36 5.15
C SER A 100 -8.83 15.33 4.00
N ALA A 101 -8.96 14.87 2.75
CA ALA A 101 -8.82 15.71 1.57
C ALA A 101 -9.86 16.85 1.55
N ARG A 102 -11.12 16.55 1.89
CA ARG A 102 -12.17 17.57 1.99
C ARG A 102 -11.84 18.61 3.06
N SER A 103 -11.44 18.16 4.25
CA SER A 103 -11.07 19.07 5.34
C SER A 103 -9.91 20.00 4.96
N ILE A 104 -8.91 19.49 4.22
CA ILE A 104 -7.80 20.31 3.71
C ILE A 104 -8.32 21.36 2.71
N VAL A 105 -9.18 20.98 1.76
CA VAL A 105 -9.75 21.90 0.76
C VAL A 105 -10.56 23.01 1.44
N ASP A 106 -11.37 22.68 2.44
CA ASP A 106 -12.17 23.65 3.20
C ASP A 106 -11.26 24.63 3.96
N MET A 107 -10.18 24.11 4.58
CA MET A 107 -9.18 24.93 5.28
C MET A 107 -8.44 25.88 4.33
N MET A 108 -8.08 25.44 3.12
CA MET A 108 -7.41 26.27 2.12
C MET A 108 -8.34 27.36 1.55
N SER A 109 -9.62 27.02 1.33
CA SER A 109 -10.64 27.97 0.86
C SER A 109 -10.85 29.10 1.87
N SER A 110 -11.02 28.76 3.15
CA SER A 110 -11.20 29.75 4.24
C SER A 110 -9.99 30.68 4.40
N HIS A 111 -8.75 30.17 4.24
CA HIS A 111 -7.54 30.99 4.26
C HIS A 111 -7.46 31.96 3.07
N THR A 112 -7.92 31.53 1.90
CA THR A 112 -7.91 32.35 0.68
C THR A 112 -8.90 33.52 0.81
N GLU A 113 -10.12 33.24 1.27
CA GLU A 113 -11.13 34.27 1.54
C GLU A 113 -10.69 35.26 2.63
N ARG A 114 -9.98 34.79 3.66
CA ARG A 114 -9.46 35.64 4.73
C ARG A 114 -8.33 36.56 4.25
N LYS A 115 -7.48 36.10 3.33
CA LYS A 115 -6.46 36.95 2.67
C LYS A 115 -7.08 38.00 1.75
N GLN A 116 -8.11 37.64 0.99
CA GLN A 116 -8.80 38.58 0.09
C GLN A 116 -9.58 39.67 0.85
N ARG A 117 -10.04 39.40 2.07
CA ARG A 117 -10.71 40.39 2.94
C ARG A 117 -9.76 41.39 3.62
N LEU A 118 -8.45 41.15 3.59
CA LEU A 118 -7.41 41.97 4.22
C LEU A 118 -6.63 42.84 3.22
N LEU A 119 -6.99 42.78 1.93
CA LEU A 119 -6.49 43.62 0.83
C LEU A 119 -7.61 44.55 0.37
#